data_AF-A0A3D1WGP1-F1
#
_entry.id   AF-A0A3D1WGP1-F1
#
_cell.length_a   1.000
_cell.length_b   1.000
_cell.length_c   1.000
_cell.angle_alpha   90.00
_cell.angle_beta   90.00
_cell.angle_gamma   90.00
#
_symmetry.space_group_name_H-M   'P 1'
#
loop_
_entity.id
_entity.type
_entity.pdbx_description
1 polymer ?
#
loop_
_entity_poly.entity_id
_entity_poly.type
_entity_poly.pdbx_seq_one_letter_code
_entity_poly.pdbx_strand_id
1 'polypeptide(L)'
;MQITEIKKIGKGDRYSIFIDDIFNGTLETEILVKEKLKTGDEISEERLKQIKLDNGKLAAFSRAISYIEKGLHTEKQLRAYLKEKGFLPESIDEAIEKLLEYGYIDDTLYAESFINSYKHKKGKIKLKFELRTKGVSPEIIDEKLEELLQEDETEESARNLLQKYLKNKTFDAKTKQKAYAHLMSKGFESDVVSKVLSEVKYESRD
;
A
#
# COMPACT_ATOMS: atom_id res chain seq x y z
N MET A 1 23.45 -34.22 8.15
CA MET A 1 22.16 -34.24 8.87
C MET A 1 21.19 -35.10 8.08
N GLN A 2 20.21 -35.73 8.71
CA GLN A 2 19.25 -36.60 8.03
C GLN A 2 17.81 -36.11 8.20
N ILE A 3 17.00 -36.15 7.14
CA ILE A 3 15.57 -35.87 7.23
C ILE A 3 14.87 -37.04 7.93
N THR A 4 14.42 -36.86 9.17
CA THR A 4 13.80 -37.94 9.96
C THR A 4 12.28 -38.01 9.77
N GLU A 5 11.62 -36.89 9.47
CA GLU A 5 10.16 -36.88 9.24
C GLU A 5 9.75 -35.73 8.29
N ILE A 6 8.78 -36.01 7.41
CA ILE A 6 8.05 -35.00 6.63
C ILE A 6 6.56 -35.22 6.85
N LYS A 7 5.88 -34.24 7.46
CA LYS A 7 4.49 -34.38 7.91
C LYS A 7 3.58 -33.32 7.30
N LYS A 8 2.49 -33.73 6.65
CA LYS A 8 1.49 -32.80 6.09
C LYS A 8 0.80 -32.00 7.20
N ILE A 9 0.62 -30.70 6.98
CA ILE A 9 -0.03 -29.79 7.93
C ILE A 9 -1.50 -29.59 7.54
N GLY A 10 -2.41 -30.17 8.33
CA GLY A 10 -3.85 -30.04 8.12
C GLY A 10 -4.27 -30.52 6.73
N LYS A 11 -5.20 -29.80 6.10
CA LYS A 11 -5.68 -30.07 4.73
C LYS A 11 -5.00 -29.22 3.66
N GLY A 12 -4.03 -28.38 4.03
CA GLY A 12 -3.36 -27.47 3.10
C GLY A 12 -2.14 -28.11 2.41
N ASP A 13 -1.45 -27.33 1.60
CA ASP A 13 -0.33 -27.77 0.75
C ASP A 13 1.04 -27.49 1.38
N ARG A 14 1.13 -27.65 2.71
CA ARG A 14 2.35 -27.40 3.48
C ARG A 14 2.73 -28.59 4.33
N TYR A 15 4.03 -28.80 4.51
CA TYR A 15 4.58 -29.91 5.30
C TYR A 15 5.62 -29.41 6.30
N SER A 16 5.56 -29.94 7.52
CA SER A 16 6.62 -29.78 8.51
C SER A 16 7.78 -30.72 8.19
N ILE A 17 9.01 -30.21 8.21
CA ILE A 17 10.23 -31.01 8.04
C ILE A 17 10.97 -31.13 9.37
N PHE A 18 11.38 -32.35 9.71
CA PHE A 18 12.20 -32.68 10.87
C PHE A 18 13.53 -33.25 10.39
N ILE A 19 14.61 -32.73 10.95
CA ILE A 19 15.98 -33.13 10.63
C ILE A 19 16.65 -33.47 11.95
N ASP A 20 17.22 -34.67 12.03
CA ASP A 20 17.77 -35.24 13.26
C ASP A 20 16.77 -35.10 14.43
N ASP A 21 15.48 -35.38 14.16
CA ASP A 21 14.31 -35.27 15.07
C ASP A 21 13.97 -33.86 15.58
N ILE A 22 14.61 -32.83 15.01
CA ILE A 22 14.36 -31.43 15.34
C ILE A 22 13.54 -30.77 14.24
N PHE A 23 12.45 -30.10 14.65
CA PHE A 23 11.64 -29.31 13.74
C PHE A 23 12.48 -28.21 13.07
N ASN A 24 12.52 -28.25 11.74
CA ASN A 24 13.37 -27.37 10.94
C ASN A 24 12.60 -26.35 10.10
N GLY A 25 11.28 -26.36 10.16
CA GLY A 25 10.42 -25.40 9.48
C GLY A 25 9.29 -26.06 8.69
N THR A 26 8.64 -25.25 7.88
CA THR A 26 7.55 -25.68 7.00
C THR A 26 7.93 -25.41 5.55
N LEU A 27 7.68 -26.39 4.68
CA LEU A 27 7.90 -26.31 3.26
C LEU A 27 6.57 -26.35 2.49
N GLU A 28 6.47 -25.52 1.46
CA GLU A 28 5.41 -25.59 0.45
C GLU A 28 5.58 -26.89 -0.37
N THR A 29 4.46 -27.46 -0.82
CA THR A 29 4.46 -28.73 -1.58
C THR A 29 5.34 -28.65 -2.83
N GLU A 30 5.32 -27.51 -3.52
CA GLU A 30 6.13 -27.28 -4.71
C GLU A 30 7.64 -27.41 -4.43
N ILE A 31 8.10 -26.91 -3.28
CA ILE A 31 9.52 -27.01 -2.89
C ILE A 31 9.90 -28.47 -2.60
N LEU A 32 9.06 -29.20 -1.89
CA LEU A 32 9.31 -30.62 -1.61
C LEU A 32 9.44 -31.43 -2.89
N VAL A 33 8.56 -31.17 -3.86
CA VAL A 33 8.55 -31.86 -5.15
C VAL A 33 9.77 -31.45 -5.99
N LYS A 34 10.07 -30.16 -6.10
CA LYS A 34 11.21 -29.62 -6.85
C LYS A 34 12.53 -30.19 -6.32
N GLU A 35 12.70 -30.21 -5.01
CA GLU A 35 13.91 -30.67 -4.32
C GLU A 35 13.97 -32.19 -4.14
N LYS A 36 12.87 -32.89 -4.50
CA LYS A 36 12.70 -34.35 -4.40
C LYS A 36 12.99 -34.90 -3.01
N LEU A 37 12.67 -34.15 -1.97
CA LEU A 37 12.98 -34.51 -0.58
C LEU A 37 12.13 -35.67 -0.09
N LYS A 38 12.77 -36.62 0.60
CA LYS A 38 12.14 -37.78 1.23
C LYS A 38 12.70 -38.00 2.63
N THR A 39 11.89 -38.64 3.47
CA THR A 39 12.36 -39.17 4.75
C THR A 39 13.51 -40.15 4.50
N GLY A 40 14.57 -40.02 5.28
CA GLY A 40 15.79 -40.82 5.16
C GLY A 40 16.91 -40.15 4.37
N ASP A 41 16.62 -39.08 3.60
CA ASP A 41 17.63 -38.38 2.81
C ASP A 41 18.67 -37.68 3.71
N GLU A 42 19.95 -37.77 3.31
CA GLU A 42 21.01 -36.94 3.86
C GLU A 42 20.99 -35.54 3.22
N ILE A 43 21.19 -34.52 4.06
CA ILE A 43 21.20 -33.13 3.64
C ILE A 43 22.32 -32.36 4.35
N SER A 44 23.07 -31.57 3.57
CA SER A 44 24.06 -30.63 4.09
C SER A 44 23.40 -29.36 4.62
N GLU A 45 24.07 -28.64 5.52
CA GLU A 45 23.57 -27.37 6.02
C GLU A 45 23.39 -26.33 4.91
N GLU A 46 24.31 -26.28 3.96
CA GLU A 46 24.25 -25.36 2.81
C GLU A 46 23.03 -25.65 1.96
N ARG A 47 22.77 -26.93 1.65
CA ARG A 47 21.59 -27.33 0.88
C ARG A 47 20.31 -26.99 1.63
N LEU A 48 20.25 -27.27 2.94
CA LEU A 48 19.09 -26.92 3.76
C LEU A 48 18.82 -25.41 3.76
N LYS A 49 19.87 -24.58 3.89
CA LYS A 49 19.76 -23.12 3.82
C LYS A 49 19.19 -22.67 2.47
N GLN A 50 19.68 -23.22 1.36
CA GLN A 50 19.18 -22.90 0.04
C GLN A 50 17.70 -23.28 -0.13
N ILE A 51 17.31 -24.48 0.32
CA ILE A 51 15.90 -24.93 0.26
C ILE A 51 14.99 -24.03 1.10
N LYS A 52 15.43 -23.63 2.29
CA LYS A 52 14.67 -22.70 3.14
C LYS A 52 14.52 -21.32 2.48
N LEU A 53 15.54 -20.85 1.78
CA LEU A 53 15.50 -19.59 1.03
C LEU A 53 14.53 -19.67 -0.14
N ASP A 54 14.64 -20.71 -0.98
CA ASP A 54 13.72 -20.98 -2.10
C ASP A 54 12.26 -21.08 -1.62
N ASN A 55 12.04 -21.75 -0.49
CA ASN A 55 10.74 -21.82 0.14
C ASN A 55 10.23 -20.46 0.64
N GLY A 56 11.11 -19.67 1.26
CA GLY A 56 10.81 -18.32 1.70
C GLY A 56 10.34 -17.43 0.55
N LYS A 57 11.02 -17.51 -0.61
CA LYS A 57 10.67 -16.79 -1.84
C LYS A 57 9.29 -17.18 -2.36
N LEU A 58 9.01 -18.48 -2.46
CA LEU A 58 7.70 -18.97 -2.92
C LEU A 58 6.56 -18.58 -1.97
N ALA A 59 6.79 -18.75 -0.67
CA ALA A 59 5.81 -18.42 0.36
C ALA A 59 5.57 -16.89 0.44
N ALA A 60 6.61 -16.07 0.28
CA ALA A 60 6.49 -14.61 0.23
C ALA A 60 5.63 -14.17 -0.97
N PHE A 61 5.90 -14.71 -2.16
CA PHE A 61 5.11 -14.43 -3.36
C PHE A 61 3.64 -14.83 -3.18
N SER A 62 3.38 -16.06 -2.73
CA SER A 62 2.01 -16.54 -2.48
C SER A 62 1.28 -15.66 -1.46
N ARG A 63 1.98 -15.24 -0.40
CA ARG A 63 1.41 -14.38 0.64
C ARG A 63 1.12 -12.97 0.12
N ALA A 64 1.96 -12.47 -0.77
CA ALA A 64 1.78 -11.19 -1.43
C ALA A 64 0.56 -11.20 -2.36
N ILE A 65 0.37 -12.27 -3.15
CA ILE A 65 -0.84 -12.47 -3.97
C ILE A 65 -2.11 -12.39 -3.12
N SER A 66 -2.17 -13.15 -2.01
CA SER A 66 -3.34 -13.09 -1.11
C SER A 66 -3.56 -11.72 -0.45
N TYR A 67 -2.55 -10.85 -0.44
CA TYR A 67 -2.68 -9.49 0.07
C TYR A 67 -3.29 -8.57 -1.00
N ILE A 68 -2.77 -8.60 -2.23
CA ILE A 68 -3.24 -7.76 -3.34
C ILE A 68 -4.63 -8.16 -3.87
N GLU A 69 -5.08 -9.41 -3.66
CA GLU A 69 -6.46 -9.82 -3.94
C GLU A 69 -7.52 -8.98 -3.19
N LYS A 70 -7.12 -8.29 -2.11
CA LYS A 70 -8.02 -7.46 -1.30
C LYS A 70 -8.15 -6.02 -1.81
N GLY A 71 -7.32 -5.63 -2.78
CA GLY A 71 -7.35 -4.31 -3.38
C GLY A 71 -5.97 -3.81 -3.80
N LEU A 72 -5.96 -2.61 -4.38
CA LEU A 72 -4.72 -1.96 -4.82
C LEU A 72 -3.82 -1.64 -3.63
N HIS A 73 -2.53 -1.96 -3.79
CA HIS A 73 -1.50 -1.73 -2.80
C HIS A 73 -0.23 -1.21 -3.48
N THR A 74 0.47 -0.30 -2.82
CA THR A 74 1.78 0.14 -3.29
C THR A 74 2.87 -0.89 -2.98
N GLU A 75 3.98 -0.82 -3.71
CA GLU A 75 5.17 -1.63 -3.43
C GLU A 75 5.60 -1.49 -1.96
N LYS A 76 5.64 -0.26 -1.44
CA LYS A 76 6.01 0.02 -0.04
C LYS A 76 5.08 -0.67 0.96
N GLN A 77 3.77 -0.67 0.70
CA GLN A 77 2.81 -1.35 1.57
C GLN A 77 3.04 -2.85 1.56
N LEU A 78 3.31 -3.42 0.39
CA LEU A 78 3.54 -4.84 0.24
C LEU A 78 4.83 -5.31 0.90
N ARG A 79 5.91 -4.55 0.74
CA ARG A 79 7.19 -4.79 1.47
C ARG A 79 6.99 -4.74 2.98
N ALA A 80 6.28 -3.73 3.47
CA ALA A 80 5.99 -3.60 4.90
C ALA A 80 5.17 -4.80 5.41
N TYR A 81 4.17 -5.23 4.64
CA TYR A 81 3.36 -6.39 4.95
C TYR A 81 4.18 -7.69 5.02
N LEU A 82 5.00 -7.99 4.01
CA LEU A 82 5.81 -9.20 4.00
C LEU A 82 6.86 -9.20 5.12
N LYS A 83 7.45 -8.03 5.41
CA LYS A 83 8.36 -7.87 6.55
C LYS A 83 7.67 -8.16 7.88
N GLU A 84 6.44 -7.67 8.07
CA GLU A 84 5.63 -7.97 9.26
C GLU A 84 5.33 -9.48 9.39
N LYS A 85 5.22 -10.20 8.25
CA LYS A 85 5.07 -11.66 8.23
C LYS A 85 6.36 -12.44 8.46
N GLY A 86 7.49 -11.76 8.66
CA GLY A 86 8.76 -12.37 9.03
C GLY A 86 9.54 -12.96 7.84
N PHE A 87 9.21 -12.56 6.61
CA PHE A 87 10.00 -12.96 5.44
C PHE A 87 11.37 -12.25 5.44
N LEU A 88 12.39 -12.95 4.94
CA LEU A 88 13.72 -12.41 4.78
C LEU A 88 13.75 -11.36 3.64
N PRO A 89 14.64 -10.34 3.72
CA PRO A 89 14.76 -9.31 2.69
C PRO A 89 14.86 -9.87 1.27
N GLU A 90 15.68 -10.91 1.07
CA GLU A 90 15.90 -11.54 -0.23
C GLU A 90 14.64 -12.23 -0.78
N SER A 91 13.79 -12.76 0.11
CA SER A 91 12.49 -13.34 -0.27
C SER A 91 11.47 -12.27 -0.62
N ILE A 92 11.53 -11.12 0.07
CA ILE A 92 10.68 -9.96 -0.21
C ILE A 92 11.05 -9.36 -1.56
N ASP A 93 12.35 -9.13 -1.81
CA ASP A 93 12.83 -8.54 -3.06
C ASP A 93 12.41 -9.37 -4.28
N GLU A 94 12.63 -10.69 -4.25
CA GLU A 94 12.23 -11.56 -5.35
C GLU A 94 10.71 -11.62 -5.53
N ALA A 95 9.94 -11.61 -4.44
CA ALA A 95 8.48 -11.58 -4.54
C ALA A 95 8.00 -10.26 -5.18
N ILE A 96 8.55 -9.11 -4.76
CA ILE A 96 8.22 -7.81 -5.33
C ILE A 96 8.60 -7.73 -6.81
N GLU A 97 9.79 -8.19 -7.18
CA GLU A 97 10.26 -8.18 -8.57
C GLU A 97 9.32 -8.98 -9.48
N LYS A 98 8.93 -10.20 -9.09
CA LYS A 98 7.97 -11.01 -9.85
C LYS A 98 6.59 -10.37 -9.97
N LEU A 99 6.12 -9.69 -8.91
CA LEU A 99 4.83 -9.02 -8.95
C LEU A 99 4.84 -7.80 -9.87
N LEU A 100 5.96 -7.06 -9.92
CA LEU A 100 6.17 -5.98 -10.88
C LEU A 100 6.23 -6.52 -12.31
N GLU A 101 7.00 -7.59 -12.54
CA GLU A 101 7.14 -8.24 -13.85
C GLU A 101 5.80 -8.74 -14.40
N TYR A 102 4.97 -9.32 -13.54
CA TYR A 102 3.64 -9.80 -13.92
C TYR A 102 2.57 -8.69 -13.95
N GLY A 103 2.91 -7.45 -13.60
CA GLY A 103 1.96 -6.32 -13.58
C GLY A 103 0.90 -6.43 -12.47
N TYR A 104 1.18 -7.19 -11.40
CA TYR A 104 0.27 -7.36 -10.27
C TYR A 104 0.34 -6.22 -9.26
N ILE A 105 1.44 -5.48 -9.24
CA ILE A 105 1.54 -4.22 -8.49
C ILE A 105 1.95 -3.10 -9.44
N ASP A 106 1.29 -1.95 -9.28
CA ASP A 106 1.52 -0.76 -10.08
C ASP A 106 1.21 0.48 -9.23
N ASP A 107 2.26 1.17 -8.82
CA ASP A 107 2.16 2.40 -8.02
C ASP A 107 1.52 3.56 -8.83
N THR A 108 1.59 3.52 -10.16
CA THR A 108 0.93 4.47 -11.07
C THR A 108 -0.58 4.28 -11.03
N LEU A 109 -1.04 3.04 -11.20
CA LEU A 109 -2.45 2.69 -11.07
C LEU A 109 -2.99 3.00 -9.67
N TYR A 110 -2.19 2.74 -8.63
CA TYR A 110 -2.53 3.10 -7.26
C TYR A 110 -2.73 4.62 -7.12
N ALA A 111 -1.79 5.42 -7.64
CA ALA A 111 -1.85 6.88 -7.57
C ALA A 111 -3.08 7.45 -8.27
N GLU A 112 -3.38 6.97 -9.48
CA GLU A 112 -4.56 7.35 -10.24
C GLU A 112 -5.86 7.03 -9.48
N SER A 113 -6.02 5.78 -9.02
CA SER A 113 -7.19 5.36 -8.25
C SER A 113 -7.35 6.19 -6.98
N PHE A 114 -6.24 6.52 -6.31
CA PHE A 114 -6.25 7.33 -5.10
C PHE A 114 -6.68 8.78 -5.38
N ILE A 115 -6.12 9.42 -6.40
CA ILE A 115 -6.47 10.80 -6.77
C ILE A 115 -7.95 10.88 -7.14
N ASN A 116 -8.44 9.99 -8.00
CA ASN A 116 -9.84 9.96 -8.41
C ASN A 116 -10.79 9.75 -7.22
N SER A 117 -10.40 8.94 -6.23
CA SER A 117 -11.20 8.71 -5.02
C SER A 117 -11.27 9.91 -4.07
N TYR A 118 -10.28 10.81 -4.11
CA TYR A 118 -10.10 11.84 -3.09
C TYR A 118 -10.03 13.29 -3.59
N LYS A 119 -9.92 13.54 -4.90
CA LYS A 119 -9.81 14.90 -5.46
C LYS A 119 -10.97 15.82 -5.07
N HIS A 120 -12.17 15.26 -4.88
CA HIS A 120 -13.34 16.01 -4.40
C HIS A 120 -13.33 16.38 -2.92
N LYS A 121 -12.34 15.90 -2.15
CA LYS A 121 -12.26 16.04 -0.68
C LYS A 121 -10.94 16.65 -0.21
N LYS A 122 -9.92 16.71 -1.08
CA LYS A 122 -8.54 17.05 -0.75
C LYS A 122 -7.94 17.86 -1.89
N GLY A 123 -7.19 18.89 -1.55
CA GLY A 123 -6.40 19.63 -2.53
C GLY A 123 -5.06 18.95 -2.81
N LYS A 124 -4.36 19.48 -3.82
CA LYS A 124 -3.08 18.98 -4.36
C LYS A 124 -2.04 18.67 -3.28
N ILE A 125 -1.87 19.57 -2.31
CA ILE A 125 -0.87 19.44 -1.24
C ILE A 125 -1.14 18.19 -0.40
N LYS A 126 -2.40 17.94 -0.04
CA LYS A 126 -2.77 16.80 0.80
C LYS A 126 -2.69 15.49 0.04
N LEU A 127 -3.12 15.47 -1.21
CA LEU A 127 -2.99 14.30 -2.09
C LEU A 127 -1.52 13.90 -2.26
N LYS A 128 -0.66 14.87 -2.60
CA LYS A 128 0.80 14.67 -2.74
C LYS A 128 1.42 14.12 -1.46
N PHE A 129 1.08 14.70 -0.31
CA PHE A 129 1.58 14.22 0.98
C PHE A 129 1.16 12.77 1.26
N GLU A 130 -0.12 12.45 1.11
CA GLU A 130 -0.61 11.11 1.43
C GLU A 130 -0.04 10.05 0.49
N LEU A 131 0.05 10.33 -0.82
CA LEU A 131 0.70 9.42 -1.79
C LEU A 131 2.18 9.18 -1.44
N ARG A 132 2.93 10.22 -1.08
CA ARG A 132 4.32 10.07 -0.62
C ARG A 132 4.41 9.19 0.64
N THR A 133 3.50 9.36 1.60
CA THR A 133 3.50 8.49 2.79
C THR A 133 3.22 7.03 2.43
N LYS A 134 2.40 6.79 1.40
CA LYS A 134 2.11 5.46 0.84
C LYS A 134 3.25 4.89 0.00
N GLY A 135 4.26 5.68 -0.33
CA GLY A 135 5.48 5.22 -1.00
C GLY A 135 5.52 5.44 -2.50
N VAL A 136 4.51 6.09 -3.07
CA VAL A 136 4.49 6.43 -4.50
C VAL A 136 5.60 7.45 -4.77
N SER A 137 6.31 7.28 -5.87
CA SER A 137 7.44 8.15 -6.23
C SER A 137 6.99 9.58 -6.54
N PRO A 138 7.83 10.61 -6.31
CA PRO A 138 7.51 11.99 -6.66
C PRO A 138 7.14 12.17 -8.13
N GLU A 139 7.78 11.42 -9.03
CA GLU A 139 7.57 11.49 -10.48
C GLU A 139 6.15 11.05 -10.85
N ILE A 140 5.73 9.86 -10.39
CA ILE A 140 4.36 9.35 -10.59
C ILE A 140 3.33 10.32 -10.00
N ILE A 141 3.61 10.85 -8.81
CA ILE A 141 2.68 11.76 -8.14
C ILE A 141 2.50 13.04 -8.94
N ASP A 142 3.59 13.63 -9.41
CA ASP A 142 3.55 14.91 -10.11
C ASP A 142 2.90 14.75 -11.48
N GLU A 143 3.23 13.68 -12.23
CA GLU A 143 2.55 13.31 -13.48
C GLU A 143 1.04 13.13 -13.29
N LYS A 144 0.62 12.29 -12.33
CA LYS A 144 -0.80 11.98 -12.15
C LYS A 144 -1.61 13.12 -11.55
N LEU A 145 -1.01 13.99 -10.75
CA LEU A 145 -1.67 15.21 -10.30
C LEU A 145 -1.86 16.21 -11.45
N GLU A 146 -0.89 16.34 -12.34
CA GLU A 146 -1.01 17.20 -13.52
C GLU A 146 -2.09 16.69 -14.49
N GLU A 147 -2.17 15.37 -14.69
CA GLU A 147 -3.17 14.75 -15.56
C GLU A 147 -4.60 14.85 -14.99
N LEU A 148 -4.79 14.51 -13.71
CA LEU A 148 -6.11 14.22 -13.15
C LEU A 148 -6.72 15.36 -12.34
N LEU A 149 -5.94 16.37 -11.96
CA LEU A 149 -6.37 17.46 -11.08
C LEU A 149 -6.42 18.79 -11.85
N GLN A 150 -7.56 19.03 -12.48
CA GLN A 150 -7.85 20.28 -13.18
C GLN A 150 -8.14 21.42 -12.17
N GLU A 151 -7.74 22.64 -12.51
CA GLU A 151 -7.91 23.82 -11.65
C GLU A 151 -9.40 24.08 -11.33
N ASP A 152 -10.26 24.08 -12.36
CA ASP A 152 -11.69 24.31 -12.20
C ASP A 152 -12.37 23.28 -11.27
N GLU A 153 -12.02 21.99 -11.41
CA GLU A 153 -12.52 20.92 -10.55
C GLU A 153 -12.03 21.07 -9.10
N THR A 154 -10.81 21.57 -8.93
CA THR A 154 -10.22 21.80 -7.61
C THR A 154 -10.94 22.92 -6.88
N GLU A 155 -11.22 24.01 -7.58
CA GLU A 155 -12.01 25.12 -7.03
C GLU A 155 -13.43 24.69 -6.70
N GLU A 156 -14.10 23.95 -7.57
CA GLU A 156 -15.44 23.41 -7.32
C GLU A 156 -15.46 22.50 -6.09
N SER A 157 -14.45 21.64 -5.95
CA SER A 157 -14.28 20.77 -4.78
C SER A 157 -14.10 21.58 -3.49
N ALA A 158 -13.31 22.66 -3.54
CA ALA A 158 -13.15 23.58 -2.42
C ALA A 158 -14.46 24.31 -2.07
N ARG A 159 -15.22 24.79 -3.07
CA ARG A 159 -16.54 25.41 -2.88
C ARG A 159 -17.52 24.46 -2.19
N ASN A 160 -17.60 23.23 -2.67
CA ASN A 160 -18.47 22.20 -2.12
C ASN A 160 -18.14 21.87 -0.65
N LEU A 161 -16.85 21.82 -0.30
CA LEU A 161 -16.42 21.63 1.08
C LEU A 161 -16.70 22.87 1.94
N LEU A 162 -16.49 24.07 1.42
CA LEU A 162 -16.79 25.31 2.12
C LEU A 162 -18.28 25.41 2.42
N GLN A 163 -19.15 25.16 1.45
CA GLN A 163 -20.61 25.18 1.63
C GLN A 163 -21.04 24.19 2.72
N LYS A 164 -20.50 22.97 2.70
CA LYS A 164 -20.75 21.97 3.76
C LYS A 164 -20.25 22.44 5.13
N TYR A 165 -19.08 23.08 5.17
CA TYR A 165 -18.48 23.60 6.40
C TYR A 165 -19.28 24.77 7.00
N LEU A 166 -19.82 25.64 6.15
CA LEU A 166 -20.60 26.82 6.52
C LEU A 166 -22.08 26.52 6.79
N LYS A 167 -22.54 25.30 6.52
CA LYS A 167 -23.91 24.88 6.82
C LYS A 167 -24.26 25.25 8.28
N ASN A 168 -25.29 26.07 8.45
CA ASN A 168 -25.78 26.58 9.73
C ASN A 168 -24.80 27.49 10.51
N LYS A 169 -23.91 28.23 9.82
CA LYS A 169 -22.99 29.20 10.44
C LYS A 169 -23.16 30.58 9.82
N THR A 170 -23.17 31.62 10.66
CA THR A 170 -23.02 33.02 10.23
C THR A 170 -21.61 33.26 9.71
N PHE A 171 -21.49 33.85 8.53
CA PHE A 171 -20.20 34.15 7.90
C PHE A 171 -19.61 35.48 8.39
N ASP A 172 -19.06 35.45 9.61
CA ASP A 172 -18.29 36.55 10.20
C ASP A 172 -16.76 36.36 10.03
N ALA A 173 -15.96 37.32 10.48
CA ALA A 173 -14.50 37.27 10.38
C ALA A 173 -13.89 36.03 11.06
N LYS A 174 -14.48 35.59 12.19
CA LYS A 174 -14.01 34.41 12.94
C LYS A 174 -14.34 33.13 12.18
N THR A 175 -15.54 33.01 11.62
CA THR A 175 -15.95 31.88 10.78
C THR A 175 -15.11 31.82 9.51
N LYS A 176 -14.83 32.96 8.87
CA LYS A 176 -13.93 33.02 7.70
C LYS A 176 -12.53 32.50 8.02
N GLN A 177 -11.92 32.92 9.14
CA GLN A 177 -10.61 32.42 9.56
C GLN A 177 -10.62 30.90 9.77
N LYS A 178 -11.67 30.37 10.42
CA LYS A 178 -11.79 28.92 10.64
C LYS A 178 -12.08 28.14 9.35
N ALA A 179 -12.84 28.71 8.43
CA ALA A 179 -13.10 28.13 7.12
C ALA A 179 -11.83 28.09 6.26
N TYR A 180 -11.02 29.15 6.30
CA TYR A 180 -9.68 29.19 5.71
C TYR A 180 -8.81 28.05 6.25
N ALA A 181 -8.67 27.96 7.59
CA ALA A 181 -7.90 26.91 8.23
C ALA A 181 -8.42 25.50 7.89
N HIS A 182 -9.75 25.34 7.77
CA HIS A 182 -10.36 24.08 7.36
C HIS A 182 -9.90 23.67 5.95
N LEU A 183 -10.01 24.54 4.95
CA LEU A 183 -9.61 24.22 3.58
C LEU A 183 -8.09 24.03 3.46
N MET A 184 -7.28 24.83 4.15
CA MET A 184 -5.84 24.63 4.22
C MET A 184 -5.48 23.25 4.81
N SER A 185 -6.20 22.79 5.84
CA SER A 185 -6.00 21.45 6.42
C SER A 185 -6.37 20.31 5.45
N LYS A 186 -7.21 20.60 4.46
CA LYS A 186 -7.53 19.70 3.34
C LYS A 186 -6.53 19.78 2.20
N GLY A 187 -5.54 20.68 2.28
CA GLY A 187 -4.43 20.84 1.35
C GLY A 187 -4.79 21.56 0.05
N PHE A 188 -5.83 22.40 0.06
CA PHE A 188 -6.06 23.36 -1.02
C PHE A 188 -5.02 24.47 -0.97
N GLU A 189 -4.63 24.97 -2.13
CA GLU A 189 -3.65 26.05 -2.27
C GLU A 189 -4.24 27.38 -1.81
N SER A 190 -3.39 28.28 -1.31
CA SER A 190 -3.81 29.50 -0.63
C SER A 190 -4.64 30.44 -1.51
N ASP A 191 -4.32 30.47 -2.80
CA ASP A 191 -5.02 31.20 -3.85
C ASP A 191 -6.43 30.64 -4.09
N VAL A 192 -6.58 29.33 -4.24
CA VAL A 192 -7.87 28.64 -4.36
C VAL A 192 -8.74 28.92 -3.13
N VAL A 193 -8.15 28.79 -1.92
CA VAL A 193 -8.87 29.04 -0.67
C VAL A 193 -9.33 30.49 -0.58
N SER A 194 -8.47 31.45 -0.94
CA SER A 194 -8.80 32.88 -0.91
C SER A 194 -9.88 33.24 -1.93
N LYS A 195 -9.79 32.70 -3.14
CA LYS A 195 -10.78 32.89 -4.21
C LYS A 195 -12.16 32.42 -3.76
N VAL A 196 -12.27 31.16 -3.33
CA VAL A 196 -13.53 30.55 -2.91
C VAL A 196 -14.15 31.23 -1.67
N LEU A 197 -13.34 31.71 -0.72
CA LEU A 197 -13.85 32.48 0.43
C LEU A 197 -14.35 33.87 0.05
N SER A 198 -13.81 34.48 -1.01
CA SER A 198 -14.25 35.81 -1.47
C SER A 198 -15.62 35.78 -2.16
N GLU A 199 -16.02 34.61 -2.68
CA GLU A 199 -17.32 34.37 -3.31
C GLU A 199 -18.47 34.36 -2.28
N VAL A 200 -18.17 34.15 -0.99
CA VAL A 200 -19.17 34.12 0.08
C VAL A 200 -19.44 35.52 0.61
N LYS A 201 -20.71 35.94 0.59
CA LYS A 201 -21.15 37.23 1.14
C LYS A 201 -21.07 37.24 2.66
N TYR A 202 -20.54 38.32 3.23
CA TYR A 202 -20.60 38.56 4.67
C TYR A 202 -22.04 38.84 5.11
N GLU A 203 -22.46 38.18 6.19
CA GLU A 203 -23.58 38.66 6.98
C GLU A 203 -23.01 39.65 7.99
N SER A 204 -23.22 40.94 7.75
CA SER A 204 -22.94 41.97 8.74
C SER A 204 -23.76 41.68 9.99
N ARG A 205 -23.10 41.65 11.15
CA ARG A 205 -23.80 41.73 12.43
C ARG A 205 -24.33 43.16 12.56
N ASP A 206 -25.62 43.32 12.36
CA ASP A 206 -26.36 44.47 12.93
C ASP A 206 -26.34 44.38 14.47
#